data_AF-A0A1B7W3J2-F1
#
_entry.id   AF-A0A1B7W3J2-F1
#
_cell.length_a   1.000
_cell.length_b   1.000
_cell.length_c   1.000
_cell.angle_alpha   90.00
_cell.angle_beta   90.00
_cell.angle_gamma   90.00
#
_symmetry.space_group_name_H-M   'P 1'
#
loop_
_entity.id
_entity.type
_entity.pdbx_description
1 polymer ?
#
loop_
_entity_poly.entity_id
_entity_poly.type
_entity_poly.pdbx_seq_one_letter_code
_entity_poly.pdbx_strand_id
1 'polypeptide(L)'
;KSTVIKMLTTLLPVSSGKAYLAGYDVTRQPDAVRRVIGYVPQALSADGTLTGYENLLIFSKLYDIPPRRRKQQISEVLEFMGLEDVAHQLVRTFSGGMIRKLEIAQAILHQPQILFLDEPTVGLDPVARTQVWQLVQQLRIEYGTTIFLT
;
A
#
# COMPACT_ATOMS: atom_id res chain seq x y z
N LYS A 1 -14.28 -12.07 5.27
CA LYS A 1 -13.02 -11.38 5.63
C LYS A 1 -12.88 -10.08 4.84
N SER A 2 -12.78 -10.13 3.51
CA SER A 2 -12.62 -8.92 2.66
C SER A 2 -13.75 -7.88 2.79
N THR A 3 -15.00 -8.28 3.07
CA THR A 3 -16.10 -7.31 3.31
C THR A 3 -15.82 -6.40 4.51
N VAL A 4 -15.24 -6.94 5.59
CA VAL A 4 -14.90 -6.16 6.79
C VAL A 4 -13.78 -5.19 6.48
N ILE A 5 -12.73 -5.61 5.77
CA ILE A 5 -11.66 -4.71 5.32
C ILE A 5 -12.22 -3.59 4.45
N LYS A 6 -13.09 -3.90 3.49
CA LYS A 6 -13.72 -2.88 2.63
C LYS A 6 -14.54 -1.87 3.44
N MET A 7 -15.24 -2.31 4.47
CA MET A 7 -15.94 -1.39 5.39
C MET A 7 -14.95 -0.51 6.18
N LEU A 8 -13.90 -1.09 6.75
CA LEU A 8 -12.87 -0.37 7.52
C LEU A 8 -12.07 0.61 6.66
N THR A 9 -11.85 0.28 5.39
CA THR A 9 -11.10 1.09 4.41
C THR A 9 -11.98 2.11 3.68
N THR A 10 -13.23 2.31 4.09
CA THR A 10 -14.21 3.26 3.50
C THR A 10 -14.68 2.89 2.07
N LEU A 11 -14.36 1.70 1.58
CA LEU A 11 -14.77 1.20 0.26
C LEU A 11 -16.21 0.67 0.25
N LEU A 12 -16.76 0.31 1.42
CA LEU A 12 -18.16 -0.06 1.61
C LEU A 12 -18.74 0.67 2.83
N PRO A 13 -20.03 1.05 2.80
CA PRO A 13 -20.68 1.62 3.97
C PRO A 13 -20.78 0.57 5.09
N VAL A 14 -20.52 1.00 6.32
CA VAL A 14 -20.73 0.17 7.51
C VAL A 14 -22.23 -0.04 7.71
N SER A 15 -22.69 -1.30 7.72
CA SER A 15 -24.12 -1.60 7.83
C SER A 15 -24.68 -1.32 9.23
N SER A 16 -23.93 -1.65 10.28
CA SER A 16 -24.28 -1.36 11.67
C SER A 16 -23.02 -1.41 12.57
N GLY A 17 -23.13 -0.86 13.77
CA GLY A 17 -22.00 -0.78 14.72
C GLY A 17 -21.16 0.49 14.56
N LYS A 18 -19.98 0.49 15.19
CA LYS A 18 -19.03 1.60 15.15
C LYS A 18 -17.62 1.06 14.93
N ALA A 19 -16.83 1.76 14.14
CA ALA A 19 -15.43 1.47 13.92
C ALA A 19 -14.62 2.75 14.01
N TYR A 20 -13.47 2.67 14.68
CA TYR A 20 -12.53 3.76 14.82
C TYR A 20 -11.15 3.31 14.37
N LEU A 21 -10.49 4.10 13.54
CA LEU A 21 -9.14 3.84 13.04
C LEU A 21 -8.27 5.06 13.32
N ALA A 22 -7.18 4.86 14.06
CA ALA A 22 -6.28 5.94 14.50
C ALA A 22 -7.04 7.15 15.12
N GLY A 23 -8.10 6.87 15.89
CA GLY A 23 -8.92 7.88 16.55
C GLY A 23 -10.05 8.50 15.71
N TYR A 24 -10.16 8.14 14.42
CA TYR A 24 -11.21 8.67 13.53
C TYR A 24 -12.37 7.69 13.37
N ASP A 25 -13.60 8.20 13.43
CA ASP A 25 -14.82 7.43 13.15
C ASP A 25 -14.89 7.13 11.64
N VAL A 26 -14.91 5.84 11.27
CA VAL A 26 -14.92 5.38 9.87
C VAL A 26 -16.12 5.92 9.07
N THR A 27 -17.26 6.13 9.73
CA THR A 27 -18.49 6.60 9.08
C THR A 27 -18.57 8.12 9.00
N ARG A 28 -18.10 8.82 10.03
CA ARG A 28 -18.20 10.29 10.12
C ARG A 28 -17.00 11.04 9.57
N GLN A 29 -15.83 10.39 9.54
CA GLN A 29 -14.56 11.00 9.16
C GLN A 29 -13.79 10.17 8.11
N PRO A 30 -14.45 9.74 7.00
CA PRO A 30 -13.84 8.82 6.04
C PRO A 30 -12.57 9.38 5.39
N ASP A 31 -12.49 10.69 5.15
CA ASP A 31 -11.30 11.30 4.53
C ASP A 31 -10.12 11.37 5.50
N ALA A 32 -10.39 11.56 6.81
CA ALA A 32 -9.34 11.48 7.82
C ALA A 32 -8.82 10.05 7.96
N VAL A 33 -9.72 9.05 7.90
CA VAL A 33 -9.38 7.63 7.86
C VAL A 33 -8.51 7.32 6.63
N ARG A 34 -8.92 7.73 5.43
CA ARG A 34 -8.15 7.48 4.19
C ARG A 34 -6.73 8.05 4.22
N ARG A 35 -6.50 9.14 4.95
CA ARG A 35 -5.17 9.74 5.11
C ARG A 35 -4.25 8.98 6.06
N VAL A 36 -4.79 8.17 6.98
CA VAL A 36 -3.99 7.45 7.99
C VAL A 36 -3.89 5.96 7.73
N ILE A 37 -4.58 5.45 6.71
CA ILE A 37 -4.53 4.05 6.29
C ILE A 37 -3.87 3.89 4.92
N GLY A 38 -3.17 2.76 4.74
CA GLY A 38 -2.81 2.21 3.44
C GLY A 38 -3.59 0.93 3.20
N TYR A 39 -3.93 0.63 1.96
CA TYR A 39 -4.66 -0.59 1.62
C TYR A 39 -4.07 -1.25 0.37
N VAL A 40 -3.77 -2.53 0.47
CA VAL A 40 -3.33 -3.36 -0.65
C VAL A 40 -4.37 -4.46 -0.88
N PRO A 41 -5.13 -4.42 -1.99
CA PRO A 41 -6.15 -5.42 -2.30
C PRO A 41 -5.54 -6.78 -2.65
N GLN A 42 -6.37 -7.83 -2.66
CA GLN A 42 -5.97 -9.18 -3.08
C GLN A 42 -5.65 -9.24 -4.58
N ALA A 43 -6.44 -8.56 -5.41
CA ALA A 43 -6.21 -8.49 -6.86
C ALA A 43 -5.11 -7.48 -7.17
N LEU A 44 -4.19 -7.85 -8.06
CA LEU A 44 -3.15 -6.94 -8.53
C LEU A 44 -3.78 -5.73 -9.23
N SER A 45 -3.29 -4.54 -8.91
CA SER A 45 -3.90 -3.25 -9.21
C SER A 45 -2.93 -2.26 -9.84
N ALA A 46 -1.63 -2.56 -9.88
CA ALA A 46 -0.64 -1.71 -10.54
C ALA A 46 -0.88 -1.66 -12.06
N ASP A 47 -0.72 -0.48 -12.65
CA ASP A 47 -0.93 -0.27 -14.08
C ASP A 47 0.28 -0.76 -14.87
N GLY A 48 0.10 -1.86 -15.62
CA GLY A 48 1.12 -2.48 -16.45
C GLY A 48 1.58 -1.63 -17.64
N THR A 49 0.82 -0.60 -18.02
CA THR A 49 1.15 0.33 -19.12
C THR A 49 2.11 1.45 -18.68
N LEU A 50 2.31 1.58 -17.37
CA LEU A 50 3.18 2.59 -16.75
C LEU A 50 4.43 1.94 -16.15
N THR A 51 5.46 2.74 -15.92
CA THR A 51 6.64 2.33 -15.16
C THR A 51 6.36 2.25 -13.65
N GLY A 52 7.24 1.60 -12.89
CA GLY A 52 7.14 1.56 -11.43
C GLY A 52 7.15 2.97 -10.81
N TYR A 53 8.02 3.84 -11.32
CA TYR A 53 8.10 5.24 -10.91
C TYR A 53 6.81 6.01 -11.25
N GLU A 54 6.25 5.85 -12.46
CA GLU A 54 5.02 6.54 -12.86
C GLU A 54 3.81 6.08 -12.05
N ASN A 55 3.72 4.79 -11.73
CA ASN A 55 2.72 4.26 -10.80
C ASN A 55 2.79 5.02 -9.47
N LEU A 56 3.97 5.10 -8.84
CA LEU A 56 4.14 5.85 -7.59
C LEU A 56 3.92 7.35 -7.75
N LEU A 57 4.26 7.92 -8.91
CA LEU A 57 4.01 9.32 -9.21
C LEU A 57 2.51 9.65 -9.21
N ILE A 58 1.66 8.78 -9.74
CA ILE A 58 0.20 8.94 -9.69
C ILE A 58 -0.27 8.90 -8.23
N PHE A 59 0.10 7.86 -7.48
CA PHE A 59 -0.32 7.73 -6.08
C PHE A 59 0.17 8.88 -5.19
N SER A 60 1.38 9.39 -5.43
CA SER A 60 1.89 10.56 -4.69
C SER A 60 1.06 11.82 -4.92
N LYS A 61 0.43 11.97 -6.09
CA LYS A 61 -0.49 13.07 -6.37
C LYS A 61 -1.85 12.82 -5.71
N LEU A 62 -2.34 11.58 -5.73
CA LEU A 62 -3.59 11.19 -5.06
C LEU A 62 -3.54 11.39 -3.54
N TYR A 63 -2.37 11.21 -2.93
CA TYR A 63 -2.14 11.46 -1.50
C TYR A 63 -1.66 12.89 -1.19
N ASP A 64 -1.75 13.82 -2.14
CA ASP A 64 -1.36 15.22 -1.96
C ASP A 64 0.08 15.43 -1.46
N ILE A 65 1.00 14.52 -1.80
CA ILE A 65 2.42 14.65 -1.43
C ILE A 65 2.99 15.89 -2.14
N PRO A 66 3.58 16.86 -1.40
CA PRO A 66 4.08 18.10 -1.98
C PRO A 66 5.08 17.85 -3.11
N PRO A 67 5.03 18.60 -4.23
CA PRO A 67 5.92 18.39 -5.37
C PRO A 67 7.42 18.39 -5.01
N ARG A 68 7.81 19.20 -4.02
CA ARG A 68 9.19 19.29 -3.53
C ARG A 68 9.68 18.02 -2.81
N ARG A 69 8.78 17.22 -2.23
CA ARG A 69 9.10 15.96 -1.52
C ARG A 69 8.86 14.72 -2.36
N ARG A 70 7.98 14.81 -3.35
CA ARG A 70 7.51 13.69 -4.18
C ARG A 70 8.64 12.83 -4.75
N LYS A 71 9.62 13.46 -5.40
CA LYS A 71 10.74 12.73 -6.03
C LYS A 71 11.56 11.95 -4.99
N GLN A 72 11.87 12.60 -3.87
CA GLN A 72 12.63 11.99 -2.78
C GLN A 72 11.85 10.81 -2.18
N GLN A 73 10.58 11.02 -1.84
CA GLN A 73 9.76 10.00 -1.19
C GLN A 73 9.50 8.79 -2.09
N ILE A 74 9.33 8.99 -3.40
CA ILE A 74 9.25 7.89 -4.36
C ILE A 74 10.56 7.11 -4.43
N SER A 75 11.71 7.82 -4.45
CA SER A 75 13.03 7.18 -4.47
C SER A 75 13.26 6.33 -3.21
N GLU A 76 13.00 6.88 -2.03
CA GLU A 76 13.16 6.19 -0.75
C GLU A 76 12.30 4.93 -0.66
N VAL A 77 11.04 5.00 -1.13
CA VAL A 77 10.14 3.85 -1.12
C VAL A 77 10.55 2.80 -2.15
N LEU A 78 11.04 3.20 -3.33
CA LEU A 78 11.56 2.25 -4.33
C LEU A 78 12.79 1.52 -3.80
N GLU A 79 13.70 2.23 -3.16
CA GLU A 79 14.90 1.67 -2.52
C GLU A 79 14.54 0.71 -1.39
N PHE A 80 13.62 1.11 -0.50
CA PHE A 80 13.13 0.25 0.57
C PHE A 80 12.50 -1.06 0.04
N MET A 81 11.87 -1.01 -1.14
CA MET A 81 11.28 -2.18 -1.78
C MET A 81 12.28 -2.99 -2.61
N GLY A 82 13.51 -2.50 -2.81
CA GLY A 82 14.50 -3.09 -3.72
C GLY A 82 14.00 -3.09 -5.16
N LEU A 83 13.44 -1.97 -5.61
CA LEU A 83 12.88 -1.77 -6.95
C LEU A 83 13.57 -0.62 -7.70
N GLU A 84 14.64 0.00 -7.17
CA GLU A 84 15.28 1.15 -7.81
C GLU A 84 15.80 0.85 -9.23
N ASP A 85 16.43 -0.31 -9.43
CA ASP A 85 17.02 -0.72 -10.71
C ASP A 85 15.98 -0.94 -11.83
N VAL A 86 14.74 -1.21 -11.43
CA VAL A 86 13.62 -1.51 -12.35
C VAL A 86 12.59 -0.38 -12.38
N ALA A 87 12.81 0.71 -11.64
CA ALA A 87 11.82 1.77 -11.44
C ALA A 87 11.32 2.39 -12.75
N HIS A 88 12.18 2.46 -13.76
CA HIS A 88 11.88 3.03 -15.09
C HIS A 88 11.50 1.98 -16.14
N GLN A 89 11.35 0.72 -15.75
CA GLN A 89 10.81 -0.33 -16.61
C GLN A 89 9.28 -0.39 -16.47
N LEU A 90 8.60 -0.83 -17.54
CA LEU A 90 7.15 -0.99 -17.54
C LEU A 90 6.72 -2.10 -16.58
N VAL A 91 5.69 -1.85 -15.77
CA VAL A 91 5.22 -2.81 -14.76
C VAL A 91 4.75 -4.13 -15.37
N ARG A 92 4.30 -4.16 -16.63
CA ARG A 92 3.99 -5.42 -17.33
C ARG A 92 5.18 -6.39 -17.46
N THR A 93 6.42 -5.93 -17.26
CA THR A 93 7.62 -6.78 -17.27
C THR A 93 8.02 -7.26 -15.87
N PHE A 94 7.32 -6.83 -14.83
CA PHE A 94 7.62 -7.20 -13.45
C PHE A 94 7.13 -8.62 -13.16
N SER A 95 7.84 -9.33 -12.27
CA SER A 95 7.33 -10.56 -11.68
C SER A 95 6.15 -10.28 -10.75
N GLY A 96 5.34 -11.28 -10.42
CA GLY A 96 4.25 -11.11 -9.46
C GLY A 96 4.71 -10.58 -8.09
N GLY A 97 5.90 -11.00 -7.63
CA GLY A 97 6.50 -10.47 -6.40
C GLY A 97 6.92 -9.00 -6.51
N MET A 98 7.47 -8.59 -7.65
CA MET A 98 7.82 -7.18 -7.89
C MET A 98 6.56 -6.30 -7.98
N ILE A 99 5.50 -6.77 -8.65
CA ILE A 99 4.22 -6.07 -8.67
C ILE A 99 3.70 -5.94 -7.24
N ARG A 100 3.74 -7.01 -6.43
CA ARG A 100 3.26 -6.93 -5.05
C ARG A 100 4.04 -5.93 -4.20
N LYS A 101 5.36 -5.90 -4.33
CA LYS A 101 6.21 -4.89 -3.68
C LYS A 101 5.83 -3.48 -4.10
N LEU A 102 5.56 -3.26 -5.39
CA LEU A 102 5.11 -1.96 -5.91
C LEU A 102 3.73 -1.56 -5.35
N GLU A 103 2.80 -2.49 -5.15
CA GLU A 103 1.50 -2.16 -4.54
C GLU A 103 1.64 -1.79 -3.06
N ILE A 104 2.51 -2.51 -2.33
CA ILE A 104 2.85 -2.14 -0.95
C ILE A 104 3.51 -0.76 -0.94
N ALA A 105 4.42 -0.47 -1.88
CA ALA A 105 5.06 0.83 -2.07
C ALA A 105 4.02 1.95 -2.22
N GLN A 106 3.02 1.76 -3.08
CA GLN A 106 1.92 2.70 -3.27
C GLN A 106 1.14 2.93 -1.99
N ALA A 107 0.83 1.86 -1.24
CA ALA A 107 0.04 1.94 -0.02
C ALA A 107 0.79 2.58 1.16
N ILE A 108 2.12 2.57 1.16
CA ILE A 108 2.94 3.18 2.23
C ILE A 108 3.51 4.55 1.87
N LEU A 109 3.30 5.02 0.64
CA LEU A 109 3.97 6.21 0.11
C LEU A 109 3.69 7.47 0.95
N HIS A 110 2.49 7.58 1.52
CA HIS A 110 2.06 8.65 2.42
C HIS A 110 2.30 8.36 3.91
N GLN A 111 3.04 7.29 4.23
CA GLN A 111 3.40 6.86 5.59
C GLN A 111 2.18 6.65 6.50
N PRO A 112 1.30 5.68 6.18
CA PRO A 112 0.10 5.43 6.96
C PRO A 112 0.43 4.88 8.35
N GLN A 113 -0.45 5.18 9.32
CA GLN A 113 -0.39 4.59 10.66
C GLN A 113 -0.86 3.13 10.65
N ILE A 114 -1.76 2.78 9.73
CA ILE A 114 -2.33 1.43 9.62
C ILE A 114 -2.23 0.94 8.16
N LEU A 115 -1.65 -0.23 7.94
CA LEU A 115 -1.58 -0.87 6.62
C LEU A 115 -2.49 -2.11 6.60
N PHE A 116 -3.49 -2.09 5.72
CA PHE A 116 -4.37 -3.23 5.44
C PHE A 116 -3.83 -4.03 4.27
N LEU A 117 -3.64 -5.33 4.49
CA LEU A 117 -3.14 -6.27 3.49
C LEU A 117 -4.14 -7.41 3.33
N ASP A 118 -4.93 -7.39 2.25
CA ASP A 118 -5.85 -8.49 1.96
C ASP A 118 -5.11 -9.59 1.19
N GLU A 119 -4.80 -10.70 1.88
CA GLU A 119 -4.10 -11.87 1.34
C GLU A 119 -2.79 -11.55 0.56
N PRO A 120 -1.80 -10.88 1.19
CA PRO A 120 -0.68 -10.27 0.46
C PRO A 120 0.33 -11.21 -0.18
N THR A 121 0.20 -12.51 0.06
CA THR A 121 1.14 -13.51 -0.45
C THR A 121 0.50 -14.54 -1.38
N VAL A 122 -0.79 -14.36 -1.72
CA VAL A 122 -1.49 -15.29 -2.62
C VAL A 122 -0.94 -15.15 -4.04
N GLY A 123 -0.70 -16.28 -4.70
CA GLY A 123 -0.14 -16.34 -6.05
C GLY A 123 1.35 -16.05 -6.15
N LEU A 124 2.05 -15.82 -5.04
CA LEU A 124 3.50 -15.66 -5.00
C LEU A 124 4.21 -17.00 -4.85
N ASP A 125 5.37 -17.12 -5.50
CA ASP A 125 6.30 -18.22 -5.23
C ASP A 125 6.88 -18.13 -3.79
N PRO A 126 7.46 -19.21 -3.26
CA PRO A 126 7.95 -19.24 -1.89
C PRO A 126 8.99 -18.15 -1.56
N VAL A 127 9.84 -17.77 -2.52
CA VAL A 127 10.89 -16.75 -2.31
C VAL A 127 10.25 -15.38 -2.21
N ALA A 128 9.38 -15.02 -3.16
CA ALA A 128 8.65 -13.75 -3.15
C ALA A 128 7.78 -13.60 -1.89
N ARG A 129 7.13 -14.69 -1.44
CA ARG A 129 6.35 -14.71 -0.20
C ARG A 129 7.20 -14.35 1.02
N THR A 130 8.38 -14.95 1.17
CA THR A 130 9.29 -14.64 2.29
C THR A 130 9.76 -13.19 2.24
N GLN A 131 10.11 -12.67 1.06
CA GLN A 131 10.54 -11.28 0.90
C GLN A 131 9.44 -10.28 1.28
N VAL A 132 8.21 -10.49 0.83
CA VAL A 132 7.07 -9.64 1.22
C VAL A 132 6.89 -9.68 2.74
N TRP A 133 7.06 -10.84 3.36
CA TRP A 133 6.92 -10.98 4.81
C TRP A 133 8.01 -10.26 5.60
N GLN A 134 9.24 -10.27 5.10
CA GLN A 134 10.34 -9.49 5.67
C GLN A 134 10.05 -7.99 5.57
N LEU A 135 9.59 -7.50 4.42
CA LEU A 135 9.21 -6.10 4.21
C LEU A 135 8.09 -5.65 5.16
N VAL A 136 7.05 -6.48 5.32
CA VAL A 136 5.95 -6.23 6.28
C VAL A 136 6.49 -6.08 7.70
N GLN A 137 7.42 -6.95 8.11
CA GLN A 137 8.02 -6.85 9.44
C GLN A 137 8.91 -5.61 9.59
N GLN A 138 9.68 -5.25 8.56
CA GLN A 138 10.47 -4.02 8.55
C GLN A 138 9.58 -2.78 8.67
N LEU A 139 8.46 -2.73 7.95
CA LEU A 139 7.50 -1.62 8.06
C LEU A 139 6.99 -1.43 9.49
N ARG A 140 6.68 -2.53 10.17
CA ARG A 140 6.25 -2.49 11.57
C ARG A 140 7.36 -1.98 12.50
N ILE A 141 8.60 -2.37 12.28
CA ILE A 141 9.74 -2.04 13.16
C ILE A 141 10.22 -0.60 12.93
N GLU A 142 10.42 -0.20 11.68
CA GLU A 142 11.03 1.09 11.32
C GLU A 142 10.03 2.26 11.40
N TYR A 143 8.78 2.03 10.98
CA TYR A 143 7.76 3.09 10.88
C TYR A 143 6.69 3.02 11.97
N GLY A 144 6.70 1.97 12.80
CA GLY A 144 5.67 1.77 13.83
C GLY A 144 4.27 1.52 13.24
N THR A 145 4.18 1.18 11.95
CA THR A 145 2.91 0.97 11.26
C THR A 145 2.19 -0.25 11.84
N THR A 146 0.91 -0.08 12.20
CA THR A 146 0.05 -1.19 12.58
C THR A 146 -0.37 -1.96 11.33
N ILE A 147 -0.20 -3.28 11.32
CA ILE A 147 -0.48 -4.08 10.14
C ILE A 147 -1.69 -4.98 10.40
N PHE A 148 -2.70 -4.87 9.54
CA PHE A 148 -3.89 -5.70 9.56
C PHE A 148 -3.88 -6.65 8.35
N LEU A 149 -3.97 -7.96 8.61
CA LEU A 149 -3.81 -9.03 7.63
C LEU A 149 -4.99 -9.99 7.66
N THR A 150 -5.41 -10.51 6.51
CA THR A 150 -6.50 -11.50 6.37
C THR A 150 -6.16 -12.75 5.59
#